data_AF-A0A6P1NU46-F1
#
_entry.id   AF-A0A6P1NU46-F1
#
_cell.length_a   1.000
_cell.length_b   1.000
_cell.length_c   1.000
_cell.angle_alpha   90.00
_cell.angle_beta   90.00
_cell.angle_gamma   90.00
#
_symmetry.space_group_name_H-M   'P 1'
#
loop_
_entity.id
_entity.type
_entity.pdbx_description
1 polymer ?
#
loop_
_entity_poly.entity_id
_entity_poly.type
_entity_poly.pdbx_seq_one_letter_code
_entity_poly.pdbx_strand_id
1 'polypeptide(L)'
;MSEETAQKLKEAEAHLSSMEDEATARKNELLIAVAERLPGHARQLAKRTGQSEPDVTRALGTEGIKELRSQLEDLASELAADVAGAVSEVTWPKPSHFSSVKPNDVRKSLFEFMYGQKMTKFAKVFKDHGFNTYDGNNRGHQSLVLPQSFFSEDEIAEEIKALGTVLMAVTKAEMAVEAAKKADDLAAVDDLWGD
;
A
#
# COMPACT_ATOMS: atom_id res chain seq x y z
N MET A 1 21.73 24.53 28.97
CA MET A 1 21.16 24.71 27.64
C MET A 1 21.99 25.71 26.87
N SER A 2 22.88 25.22 25.99
CA SER A 2 23.54 26.10 25.03
C SER A 2 22.57 26.44 23.90
N GLU A 3 22.57 27.69 23.44
CA GLU A 3 21.78 28.14 22.29
C GLU A 3 22.02 27.26 21.04
N GLU A 4 23.21 26.67 20.94
CA GLU A 4 23.60 25.74 19.88
C GLU A 4 22.83 24.40 19.91
N THR A 5 22.63 23.80 21.08
CA THR A 5 21.95 22.49 21.19
C THR A 5 20.45 22.61 20.95
N ALA A 6 19.84 23.67 21.47
CA ALA A 6 18.44 24.01 21.21
C ALA A 6 18.19 24.30 19.72
N GLN A 7 19.11 25.02 19.06
CA GLN A 7 19.01 25.30 17.63
C GLN A 7 19.13 24.01 16.79
N LYS A 8 20.04 23.10 17.12
CA LYS A 8 20.17 21.78 16.45
C LYS A 8 18.92 20.91 16.60
N LEU A 9 18.31 20.90 17.79
CA LEU A 9 17.04 20.18 18.00
C LEU A 9 15.94 20.75 17.10
N LYS A 10 15.78 22.07 17.07
CA LYS A 10 14.79 22.74 16.21
C LYS A 10 14.99 22.45 14.73
N GLU A 11 16.23 22.43 14.26
CA GLU A 11 16.57 22.07 12.87
C GLU A 11 16.22 20.61 12.55
N ALA A 12 16.52 19.69 13.47
CA ALA A 12 16.18 18.28 13.32
C ALA A 12 14.66 18.06 13.27
N GLU A 13 13.90 18.74 14.14
CA GLU A 13 12.43 18.67 14.15
C GLU A 13 11.81 19.22 12.86
N ALA A 14 12.32 20.35 12.36
CA ALA A 14 11.87 20.92 11.10
C ALA A 14 12.16 19.97 9.91
N HIS A 15 13.33 19.32 9.92
CA HIS A 15 13.67 18.34 8.91
C HIS A 15 12.77 17.10 8.98
N LEU A 16 12.48 16.58 10.16
CA LEU A 16 11.55 15.47 10.36
C LEU A 16 10.16 15.80 9.81
N SER A 17 9.60 16.96 10.20
CA SER A 17 8.29 17.41 9.69
C SER A 17 8.27 17.47 8.16
N SER A 18 9.33 17.98 7.53
CA SER A 18 9.46 18.05 6.07
C SER A 18 9.45 16.66 5.42
N MET A 19 10.11 15.67 6.02
CA MET A 19 10.13 14.28 5.53
C MET A 19 8.80 13.56 5.76
N GLU A 20 8.08 13.85 6.84
CA GLU A 20 6.74 13.30 7.09
C GLU A 20 5.71 13.81 6.08
N ASP A 21 5.78 15.09 5.72
CA ASP A 21 4.95 15.70 4.66
C ASP A 21 5.25 15.06 3.31
N GLU A 22 6.52 14.91 2.95
CA GLU A 22 6.91 14.23 1.71
C GLU A 22 6.46 12.76 1.71
N ALA A 23 6.60 12.04 2.83
CA ALA A 23 6.13 10.66 2.95
C ALA A 23 4.63 10.57 2.73
N THR A 24 3.86 11.52 3.27
CA THR A 24 2.41 11.59 3.09
C THR A 24 2.04 11.86 1.63
N ALA A 25 2.76 12.76 0.94
CA ALA A 25 2.57 12.99 -0.48
C ALA A 25 2.85 11.72 -1.31
N ARG A 26 3.97 11.03 -1.06
CA ARG A 26 4.31 9.78 -1.78
C ARG A 26 3.35 8.63 -1.51
N LYS A 27 2.84 8.51 -0.28
CA LYS A 27 1.78 7.53 0.04
C LYS A 27 0.53 7.80 -0.78
N ASN A 28 0.09 9.06 -0.86
CA ASN A 28 -1.05 9.46 -1.68
C ASN A 28 -0.83 9.16 -3.17
N GLU A 29 0.32 9.57 -3.73
CA GLU A 29 0.65 9.32 -5.14
C GLU A 29 0.59 7.83 -5.48
N LEU A 30 1.18 6.96 -4.65
CA LEU A 30 1.14 5.52 -4.84
C LEU A 30 -0.30 4.98 -4.79
N LEU A 31 -1.10 5.41 -3.82
CA LEU A 31 -2.49 4.94 -3.68
C LEU A 31 -3.37 5.40 -4.85
N ILE A 32 -3.21 6.63 -5.32
CA ILE A 32 -3.89 7.15 -6.51
C ILE A 32 -3.48 6.33 -7.74
N ALA A 33 -2.18 6.08 -7.91
CA ALA A 33 -1.67 5.28 -9.01
C ALA A 33 -2.26 3.86 -9.03
N VAL A 34 -2.37 3.20 -7.87
CA VAL A 34 -3.04 1.89 -7.76
C VAL A 34 -4.52 2.01 -8.07
N ALA A 35 -5.20 3.01 -7.52
CA ALA A 35 -6.64 3.24 -7.68
C ALA A 35 -7.05 3.42 -9.15
N GLU A 36 -6.30 4.23 -9.91
CA GLU A 36 -6.56 4.49 -11.33
C GLU A 36 -6.47 3.22 -12.20
N ARG A 37 -5.64 2.25 -11.81
CA ARG A 37 -5.40 1.02 -12.57
C ARG A 37 -6.41 -0.10 -12.24
N LEU A 38 -7.10 -0.01 -11.10
CA LEU A 38 -8.00 -1.07 -10.61
C LEU A 38 -9.09 -1.49 -11.60
N PRO A 39 -9.87 -0.58 -12.22
CA PRO A 39 -10.90 -0.97 -13.19
C PRO A 39 -10.32 -1.71 -14.41
N GLY A 40 -9.15 -1.29 -14.88
CA GLY A 40 -8.44 -1.94 -15.98
C GLY A 40 -8.07 -3.39 -15.62
N HIS A 41 -7.51 -3.60 -14.44
CA HIS A 41 -7.13 -4.93 -13.96
C HIS A 41 -8.34 -5.83 -13.68
N ALA A 42 -9.44 -5.29 -13.14
CA ALA A 42 -10.68 -6.06 -12.95
C ALA A 42 -11.22 -6.63 -14.28
N ARG A 43 -11.20 -5.82 -15.35
CA ARG A 43 -11.59 -6.27 -16.70
C ARG A 43 -10.63 -7.34 -17.24
N GLN A 44 -9.33 -7.18 -17.02
CA GLN A 44 -8.33 -8.17 -17.43
C GLN A 44 -8.49 -9.49 -16.67
N LEU A 45 -8.76 -9.43 -15.37
CA LEU A 45 -9.08 -10.60 -14.55
C LEU A 45 -10.31 -11.32 -15.08
N ALA A 46 -11.41 -10.60 -15.32
CA ALA A 46 -12.64 -11.18 -15.90
C ALA A 46 -12.37 -11.90 -17.24
N LYS A 47 -11.57 -11.27 -18.11
CA LYS A 47 -11.19 -11.87 -19.39
C LYS A 47 -10.35 -13.14 -19.21
N ARG A 48 -9.33 -13.11 -18.34
CA ARG A 48 -8.47 -14.28 -18.08
C ARG A 48 -9.28 -15.44 -17.50
N THR A 49 -10.15 -15.18 -16.53
CA THR A 49 -11.03 -16.20 -15.93
C THR A 49 -12.00 -16.79 -16.97
N GLY A 50 -12.61 -15.94 -17.81
CA GLY A 50 -13.45 -16.43 -18.90
C GLY A 50 -12.71 -17.32 -19.90
N GLN A 51 -11.44 -16.99 -20.19
CA GLN A 51 -10.58 -17.79 -21.06
C GLN A 51 -10.16 -19.13 -20.42
N SER A 52 -9.99 -19.18 -19.09
CA SER A 52 -9.68 -20.43 -18.38
C SER A 52 -10.88 -21.36 -18.22
N GLU A 53 -12.11 -20.82 -18.24
CA GLU A 53 -13.36 -21.58 -18.12
C GLU A 53 -14.31 -21.30 -19.31
N PRO A 54 -13.96 -21.76 -20.53
CA PRO A 54 -14.72 -21.45 -21.73
C PRO A 54 -16.12 -22.09 -21.77
N ASP A 55 -16.34 -23.22 -21.10
CA ASP A 55 -17.66 -23.85 -20.99
C ASP A 55 -18.63 -22.99 -20.17
N VAL A 56 -18.18 -22.49 -19.00
CA VAL A 56 -18.96 -21.55 -18.16
C VAL A 56 -19.25 -20.27 -18.92
N THR A 57 -18.23 -19.72 -19.59
CA THR A 57 -18.35 -18.50 -20.41
C THR A 57 -19.36 -18.68 -21.55
N ARG A 58 -19.36 -19.83 -22.23
CA ARG A 58 -20.36 -20.14 -23.28
C ARG A 58 -21.77 -20.29 -22.70
N ALA A 59 -21.91 -20.89 -21.53
CA ALA A 59 -23.21 -21.07 -20.86
C ALA A 59 -23.83 -19.74 -20.41
N LEU A 60 -23.01 -18.80 -19.92
CA LEU A 60 -23.44 -17.45 -19.56
C LEU A 60 -23.96 -16.63 -20.74
N GLY A 61 -23.36 -16.82 -21.92
CA GLY A 61 -23.67 -16.04 -23.11
C GLY A 61 -23.27 -14.56 -22.98
N THR A 62 -23.61 -13.77 -24.00
CA THR A 62 -23.18 -12.37 -24.10
C THR A 62 -23.73 -11.49 -22.97
N GLU A 63 -25.02 -11.62 -22.64
CA GLU A 63 -25.65 -10.81 -21.59
C GLU A 63 -25.10 -11.16 -20.20
N GLY A 64 -24.88 -12.45 -19.90
CA GLY A 64 -24.28 -12.87 -18.62
C GLY A 64 -22.85 -12.34 -18.45
N ILE A 65 -22.05 -12.31 -19.53
CA ILE A 65 -20.70 -11.73 -19.49
C ILE A 65 -20.74 -10.21 -19.36
N LYS A 66 -21.72 -9.54 -19.98
CA LYS A 66 -21.90 -8.08 -19.83
C LYS A 66 -22.24 -7.72 -18.39
N GLU A 67 -23.17 -8.47 -17.78
CA GLU A 67 -23.55 -8.29 -16.37
C GLU A 67 -22.36 -8.53 -15.43
N LEU A 68 -21.65 -9.65 -15.59
CA LEU A 68 -20.42 -9.95 -14.85
C LEU A 68 -19.42 -8.78 -14.90
N ARG A 69 -19.17 -8.26 -16.10
CA ARG A 69 -18.22 -7.15 -16.29
C ARG A 69 -18.69 -5.87 -15.63
N SER A 70 -19.98 -5.57 -15.67
CA SER A 70 -20.55 -4.39 -15.00
C SER A 70 -20.33 -4.48 -13.49
N GLN A 71 -20.70 -5.62 -12.88
CA GLN A 71 -20.56 -5.81 -11.43
C GLN A 71 -19.09 -5.75 -10.97
N LEU A 72 -18.17 -6.33 -11.74
CA LEU A 72 -16.74 -6.26 -11.44
C LEU A 72 -16.18 -4.84 -11.60
N GLU A 73 -16.70 -4.06 -12.54
CA GLU A 73 -16.31 -2.66 -12.75
C GLU A 73 -16.80 -1.79 -11.59
N ASP A 74 -18.05 -1.95 -11.16
CA ASP A 74 -18.62 -1.24 -10.01
C ASP A 74 -17.80 -1.54 -8.74
N LEU A 75 -17.49 -2.82 -8.48
CA LEU A 75 -16.63 -3.22 -7.36
C LEU A 75 -15.20 -2.67 -7.46
N ALA A 76 -14.65 -2.58 -8.67
CA ALA A 76 -13.32 -2.00 -8.89
C ALA A 76 -13.31 -0.50 -8.63
N SER A 77 -14.39 0.21 -9.00
CA SER A 77 -14.57 1.62 -8.69
C SER A 77 -14.75 1.86 -7.18
N GLU A 78 -15.52 1.02 -6.48
CA GLU A 78 -15.61 1.06 -5.01
C GLU A 78 -14.22 0.88 -4.38
N LEU A 79 -13.50 -0.15 -4.79
CA LEU A 79 -12.17 -0.44 -4.25
C LEU A 79 -11.15 0.66 -4.59
N ALA A 80 -11.26 1.29 -5.76
CA ALA A 80 -10.42 2.43 -6.13
C ALA A 80 -10.64 3.63 -5.22
N ALA A 81 -11.90 3.93 -4.89
CA ALA A 81 -12.21 5.00 -3.94
C ALA A 81 -11.67 4.67 -2.53
N ASP A 82 -11.85 3.43 -2.07
CA ASP A 82 -11.28 2.95 -0.81
C ASP A 82 -9.75 3.12 -0.79
N VAL A 83 -9.06 2.63 -1.83
CA VAL A 83 -7.59 2.68 -1.92
C VAL A 83 -7.09 4.12 -1.95
N ALA A 84 -7.70 5.00 -2.75
CA ALA A 84 -7.28 6.39 -2.86
C ALA A 84 -7.38 7.17 -1.53
N GLY A 85 -8.32 6.81 -0.66
CA GLY A 85 -8.51 7.43 0.66
C GLY A 85 -7.70 6.80 1.80
N ALA A 86 -7.01 5.68 1.57
CA ALA A 86 -6.52 4.80 2.63
C ALA A 86 -5.15 5.15 3.24
N VAL A 87 -4.64 6.37 3.08
CA VAL A 87 -3.27 6.74 3.52
C VAL A 87 -3.01 6.37 4.98
N SER A 88 -3.98 6.61 5.86
CA SER A 88 -3.89 6.31 7.29
C SER A 88 -4.28 4.89 7.67
N GLU A 89 -4.95 4.15 6.78
CA GLU A 89 -5.41 2.78 7.03
C GLU A 89 -4.37 1.74 6.62
N VAL A 90 -3.55 2.05 5.60
CA VAL A 90 -2.45 1.20 5.19
C VAL A 90 -1.36 1.20 6.25
N THR A 91 -0.98 0.01 6.72
CA THR A 91 0.14 -0.16 7.64
C THR A 91 1.45 -0.10 6.86
N TRP A 92 1.99 1.09 6.69
CA TRP A 92 3.23 1.32 5.94
C TRP A 92 4.45 0.70 6.64
N PRO A 93 5.43 0.18 5.89
CA PRO A 93 6.59 -0.47 6.48
C PRO A 93 7.46 0.57 7.19
N LYS A 94 7.90 0.23 8.40
CA LYS A 94 8.90 1.00 9.14
C LYS A 94 10.26 0.30 9.02
N PRO A 95 11.31 0.97 8.52
CA PRO A 95 12.63 0.36 8.48
C PRO A 95 13.15 0.12 9.91
N SER A 96 13.87 -0.97 10.11
CA SER A 96 14.69 -1.16 11.31
C SER A 96 16.01 -0.40 11.19
N HIS A 97 16.71 -0.16 12.31
CA HIS A 97 18.02 0.51 12.33
C HIS A 97 19.05 -0.08 11.35
N PHE A 98 18.91 -1.36 10.96
CA PHE A 98 19.87 -2.06 10.10
C PHE A 98 19.30 -2.45 8.72
N SER A 99 18.07 -2.05 8.37
CA SER A 99 17.41 -2.49 7.14
C SER A 99 16.75 -1.34 6.40
N SER A 100 16.92 -1.28 5.08
CA SER A 100 16.10 -0.43 4.22
C SER A 100 14.69 -1.00 4.02
N VAL A 101 13.73 -0.09 3.79
CA VAL A 101 12.43 -0.47 3.25
C VAL A 101 12.65 -1.01 1.84
N LYS A 102 12.32 -2.28 1.61
CA LYS A 102 12.40 -2.90 0.28
C LYS A 102 11.10 -2.67 -0.48
N PRO A 103 11.12 -2.66 -1.81
CA PRO A 103 9.90 -2.59 -2.62
C PRO A 103 8.84 -3.63 -2.22
N ASN A 104 9.31 -4.83 -1.85
CA ASN A 104 8.44 -5.91 -1.39
C ASN A 104 7.69 -5.59 -0.08
N ASP A 105 8.24 -4.76 0.81
CA ASP A 105 7.62 -4.42 2.09
C ASP A 105 6.43 -3.46 1.86
N VAL A 106 6.60 -2.49 0.95
CA VAL A 106 5.51 -1.60 0.50
C VAL A 106 4.42 -2.41 -0.19
N ARG A 107 4.80 -3.31 -1.09
CA ARG A 107 3.86 -4.22 -1.76
C ARG A 107 3.06 -5.06 -0.78
N LYS A 108 3.73 -5.63 0.23
CA LYS A 108 3.09 -6.43 1.27
C LYS A 108 2.04 -5.60 2.03
N SER A 109 2.35 -4.34 2.32
CA SER A 109 1.42 -3.42 2.99
C SER A 109 0.16 -3.16 2.16
N LEU A 110 0.30 -2.92 0.86
CA LEU A 110 -0.83 -2.79 -0.08
C LEU A 110 -1.63 -4.09 -0.18
N PHE A 111 -0.94 -5.22 -0.26
CA PHE A 111 -1.57 -6.54 -0.30
C PHE A 111 -2.43 -6.76 0.95
N GLU A 112 -1.87 -6.55 2.15
CA GLU A 112 -2.56 -6.75 3.42
C GLU A 112 -3.79 -5.84 3.55
N PHE A 113 -3.69 -4.58 3.11
CA PHE A 113 -4.83 -3.65 3.09
C PHE A 113 -5.96 -4.11 2.16
N MET A 114 -5.63 -4.58 0.96
CA MET A 114 -6.63 -5.01 -0.02
C MET A 114 -7.19 -6.41 0.27
N TYR A 115 -6.47 -7.24 1.04
CA TYR A 115 -6.84 -8.63 1.28
C TYR A 115 -8.13 -8.77 2.12
N GLY A 116 -8.68 -9.98 2.18
CA GLY A 116 -9.84 -10.31 3.01
C GLY A 116 -11.18 -9.93 2.38
N GLN A 117 -12.01 -9.16 3.09
CA GLN A 117 -13.40 -8.89 2.70
C GLN A 117 -13.51 -8.17 1.34
N LYS A 118 -12.59 -7.24 1.06
CA LYS A 118 -12.53 -6.51 -0.23
C LYS A 118 -12.39 -7.48 -1.41
N MET A 119 -11.45 -8.43 -1.36
CA MET A 119 -11.28 -9.45 -2.41
C MET A 119 -12.39 -10.50 -2.45
N THR A 120 -12.99 -10.80 -1.28
CA THR A 120 -14.09 -11.77 -1.18
C THR A 120 -15.31 -11.33 -2.00
N LYS A 121 -15.57 -10.01 -2.12
CA LYS A 121 -16.64 -9.48 -2.98
C LYS A 121 -16.44 -9.86 -4.45
N PHE A 122 -15.23 -9.69 -4.98
CA PHE A 122 -14.91 -10.06 -6.37
C PHE A 122 -15.06 -11.56 -6.60
N ALA A 123 -14.53 -12.38 -5.69
CA ALA A 123 -14.68 -13.83 -5.76
C ALA A 123 -16.16 -14.25 -5.74
N LYS A 124 -16.99 -13.57 -4.93
CA LYS A 124 -18.43 -13.83 -4.90
C LYS A 124 -19.08 -13.56 -6.26
N VAL A 125 -18.75 -12.45 -6.92
CA VAL A 125 -19.30 -12.11 -8.24
C VAL A 125 -18.97 -13.19 -9.28
N PHE A 126 -17.72 -13.67 -9.33
CA PHE A 126 -17.35 -14.79 -10.20
C PHE A 126 -18.16 -16.06 -9.89
N LYS A 127 -18.26 -16.42 -8.60
CA LYS A 127 -19.01 -17.59 -8.16
C LYS A 127 -20.50 -17.50 -8.50
N ASP A 128 -21.12 -16.34 -8.33
CA ASP A 128 -22.53 -16.10 -8.66
C ASP A 128 -22.81 -16.27 -10.16
N HIS A 129 -21.79 -16.07 -11.01
CA HIS A 129 -21.84 -16.33 -12.46
C HIS A 129 -21.38 -17.75 -12.83
N GLY A 130 -21.15 -18.63 -11.85
CA GLY A 130 -20.83 -20.03 -12.07
C GLY A 130 -19.36 -20.34 -12.32
N PHE A 131 -18.45 -19.37 -12.21
CA PHE A 131 -17.01 -19.63 -12.30
C PHE A 131 -16.50 -20.29 -11.02
N ASN A 132 -15.55 -21.23 -11.17
CA ASN A 132 -14.93 -21.84 -10.01
C ASN A 132 -13.84 -20.91 -9.45
N THR A 133 -14.06 -20.35 -8.26
CA THR A 133 -13.10 -19.43 -7.62
C THR A 133 -12.11 -20.11 -6.67
N TYR A 134 -12.09 -21.44 -6.63
CA TYR A 134 -11.16 -22.21 -5.80
C TYR A 134 -10.06 -22.84 -6.67
N ASP A 135 -8.80 -22.70 -6.25
CA ASP A 135 -7.72 -23.51 -6.79
C ASP A 135 -7.98 -24.99 -6.42
N GLY A 136 -8.06 -25.86 -7.43
CA GLY A 136 -8.27 -27.31 -7.27
C GLY A 136 -7.10 -28.04 -6.60
N ASN A 137 -5.99 -27.34 -6.35
CA ASN A 137 -4.92 -27.85 -5.51
C ASN A 137 -5.38 -27.84 -4.05
N ASN A 138 -5.67 -29.03 -3.50
CA ASN A 138 -6.16 -29.40 -2.15
C ASN A 138 -5.44 -28.78 -0.91
N ARG A 139 -4.77 -27.63 -1.02
CA ARG A 139 -4.03 -26.92 0.02
C ARG A 139 -4.61 -25.52 0.24
N GLY A 140 -5.82 -25.50 0.80
CA GLY A 140 -6.41 -24.30 1.39
C GLY A 140 -7.31 -23.49 0.46
N HIS A 141 -8.35 -22.89 1.03
CA HIS A 141 -9.35 -22.05 0.38
C HIS A 141 -8.80 -20.71 -0.13
N GLN A 142 -7.66 -20.71 -0.84
CA GLN A 142 -7.19 -19.48 -1.47
C GLN A 142 -8.09 -19.16 -2.65
N SER A 143 -8.76 -18.01 -2.54
CA SER A 143 -9.57 -17.45 -3.61
C SER A 143 -8.68 -17.16 -4.82
N LEU A 144 -9.16 -17.50 -6.01
CA LEU A 144 -8.57 -17.12 -7.31
C LEU A 144 -8.37 -15.61 -7.46
N VAL A 145 -9.08 -14.80 -6.65
CA VAL A 145 -8.97 -13.35 -6.67
C VAL A 145 -8.03 -12.89 -5.55
N LEU A 146 -6.79 -12.60 -5.92
CA LEU A 146 -5.77 -12.04 -5.03
C LEU A 146 -5.51 -10.56 -5.35
N PRO A 147 -5.11 -9.73 -4.37
CA PRO A 147 -4.74 -8.33 -4.60
C PRO A 147 -3.68 -8.15 -5.70
N GLN A 148 -2.77 -9.11 -5.86
CA GLN A 148 -1.74 -9.09 -6.92
C GLN A 148 -2.34 -9.15 -8.34
N SER A 149 -3.61 -9.52 -8.49
CA SER A 149 -4.31 -9.48 -9.78
C SER A 149 -4.70 -8.07 -10.20
N PHE A 150 -4.54 -7.09 -9.30
CA PHE A 150 -5.06 -5.73 -9.42
C PHE A 150 -3.99 -4.65 -9.56
N PHE A 151 -2.72 -5.03 -9.46
CA PHE A 151 -1.58 -4.16 -9.75
C PHE A 151 -0.38 -5.05 -10.11
N SER A 152 0.42 -4.64 -11.10
CA SER A 152 1.69 -5.30 -11.41
C SER A 152 2.86 -4.51 -10.82
N GLU A 153 3.92 -5.20 -10.40
CA GLU A 153 5.08 -4.52 -9.81
C GLU A 153 5.71 -3.54 -10.78
N ASP A 154 5.81 -3.92 -12.06
CA ASP A 154 6.46 -3.09 -13.08
C ASP A 154 5.69 -1.79 -13.36
N GLU A 155 4.36 -1.79 -13.20
CA GLU A 155 3.51 -0.63 -13.45
C GLU A 155 3.61 0.48 -12.39
N ILE A 156 4.01 0.12 -11.17
CA ILE A 156 4.10 1.03 -10.01
C ILE A 156 5.48 0.99 -9.34
N ALA A 157 6.49 0.46 -10.03
CA ALA A 157 7.82 0.22 -9.49
C ALA A 157 8.49 1.51 -9.02
N GLU A 158 8.34 2.59 -9.79
CA GLU A 158 8.96 3.87 -9.48
C GLU A 158 8.28 4.54 -8.28
N GLU A 159 6.96 4.49 -8.18
CA GLU A 159 6.19 5.00 -7.05
C GLU A 159 6.53 4.24 -5.75
N ILE A 160 6.62 2.90 -5.83
CA ILE A 160 7.05 2.06 -4.70
C ILE A 160 8.47 2.41 -4.24
N LYS A 161 9.40 2.57 -5.19
CA LYS A 161 10.81 2.91 -4.91
C LYS A 161 10.95 4.31 -4.32
N ALA A 162 10.22 5.29 -4.86
CA ALA A 162 10.17 6.65 -4.34
C ALA A 162 9.67 6.65 -2.89
N LEU A 163 8.55 5.97 -2.61
CA LEU A 163 8.01 5.87 -1.26
C LEU A 163 9.00 5.19 -0.30
N GLY A 164 9.61 4.07 -0.69
CA GLY A 164 10.60 3.38 0.13
C GLY A 164 11.80 4.26 0.49
N THR A 165 12.23 5.13 -0.44
CA THR A 165 13.32 6.09 -0.22
C THR A 165 12.94 7.13 0.83
N VAL A 166 11.73 7.70 0.74
CA VAL A 166 11.26 8.72 1.69
C VAL A 166 10.96 8.14 3.06
N LEU A 167 10.38 6.93 3.15
CA LEU A 167 10.19 6.24 4.44
C LEU A 167 11.52 6.01 5.17
N MET A 168 12.60 5.74 4.43
CA MET A 168 13.94 5.65 5.00
C MET A 168 14.48 7.01 5.46
N ALA A 169 14.15 8.10 4.77
CA ALA A 169 14.53 9.44 5.16
C ALA A 169 13.81 9.88 6.45
N VAL A 170 12.52 9.57 6.59
CA VAL A 170 11.75 9.81 7.83
C VAL A 170 12.45 9.14 9.02
N THR A 171 12.79 7.85 8.93
CA THR A 171 13.44 7.16 10.06
C THR A 171 14.82 7.72 10.39
N LYS A 172 15.59 8.18 9.39
CA LYS A 172 16.86 8.88 9.66
C LYS A 172 16.62 10.21 10.38
N ALA A 173 15.58 10.96 10.00
CA ALA A 173 15.22 12.21 10.65
C ALA A 173 14.72 11.98 12.08
N GLU A 174 13.92 10.93 12.33
CA GLU A 174 13.50 10.52 13.68
C GLU A 174 14.72 10.25 14.58
N MET A 175 15.72 9.50 14.08
CA MET A 175 16.96 9.24 14.80
C MET A 175 17.77 10.52 15.06
N ALA A 176 17.78 11.47 14.11
CA ALA A 176 18.47 12.74 14.28
C ALA A 176 17.81 13.61 15.36
N VAL A 177 16.47 13.64 15.41
CA VAL A 177 15.72 14.31 16.48
C VAL A 177 16.01 13.67 17.83
N GLU A 178 15.99 12.34 17.92
CA GLU A 178 16.32 11.64 19.17
C GLU A 178 17.73 11.96 19.66
N ALA A 179 18.72 11.96 18.75
CA ALA A 179 20.10 12.30 19.07
C ALA A 179 20.26 13.78 19.48
N ALA A 180 19.63 14.71 18.77
CA ALA A 180 19.68 16.14 19.09
C ALA A 180 19.01 16.44 20.43
N LYS A 181 17.87 15.81 20.71
CA LYS A 181 17.17 15.91 21.99
C LYS A 181 18.03 15.40 23.14
N LYS A 182 18.65 14.24 22.98
CA LYS A 182 19.58 13.70 23.99
C LYS A 182 20.75 14.65 24.26
N ALA A 183 21.29 15.30 23.22
CA ALA A 183 22.39 16.26 23.39
C ALA A 183 21.94 17.55 24.10
N ASP A 184 20.75 18.06 23.76
CA ASP A 184 20.13 19.22 24.44
C ASP A 184 19.84 18.92 25.92
N ASP A 185 19.26 17.75 26.20
CA ASP A 185 19.00 17.29 27.58
C ASP A 185 20.29 17.20 28.40
N LEU A 186 21.38 16.65 27.83
CA LEU A 186 22.68 16.59 28.51
C LEU A 186 23.27 17.98 28.77
N ALA A 187 23.27 18.86 27.77
CA ALA A 187 23.74 20.25 27.93
C ALA A 187 22.87 21.07 28.90
N ALA A 188 21.60 20.71 29.07
CA ALA A 188 20.74 21.30 30.09
C ALA A 188 21.15 20.86 31.51
N VAL A 189 21.54 19.60 31.68
CA VAL A 189 22.02 19.07 32.96
C VAL A 189 23.40 19.65 33.31
N ASP A 190 24.34 19.69 32.36
CA ASP A 190 25.70 20.21 32.61
C ASP A 190 25.67 21.68 33.06
N ASP A 191 24.88 22.53 32.36
CA ASP A 191 24.70 23.94 32.74
C ASP A 191 24.09 24.13 34.14
N LEU A 192 23.22 23.20 34.59
CA LEU A 192 22.62 23.25 35.92
C LEU A 192 23.62 22.82 37.02
N TRP A 193 24.61 21.99 36.66
CA TRP A 193 25.62 21.46 37.59
C TRP A 193 26.85 22.38 37.69
N GLY A 194 27.00 23.32 36.75
CA GLY A 194 28.05 24.35 36.76
C GLY A 194 29.40 23.87 36.24
N ASP A 195 29.41 22.77 35.49
CA ASP A 195 30.57 22.23 34.76
C ASP A 195 30.67 22.79 33.33
#